data_AF-A0A928WKB0-F1
#
_entry.id   AF-A0A928WKB0-F1
#
_cell.length_a   1.000
_cell.length_b   1.000
_cell.length_c   1.000
_cell.angle_alpha   90.00
_cell.angle_beta   90.00
_cell.angle_gamma   90.00
#
_symmetry.space_group_name_H-M   'P 1'
#
loop_
_entity.id
_entity.type
_entity.pdbx_description
1 polymer ?
#
loop_
_entity_poly.entity_id
_entity_poly.type
_entity_poly.pdbx_seq_one_letter_code
_entity_poly.pdbx_strand_id
1 'polypeptide(L)'
;MVVQLQQGGRWHKEKVKLKNIAGNDVSIFLFQFELRGYGIDFVLNEAIAADMYQDVDEKIKPLVHACCETLSRYKHLSISNVIMDGNFLVTGEFEVMLSKGLGRHFRHQEKERLFQDAKNIADLLAVVMNRRTQK
;
A
#
# COMPACT_ATOMS: atom_id res chain seq x y z
N MET A 1 -3.26 7.10 -57.42
CA MET A 1 -1.88 7.47 -57.06
C MET A 1 -1.75 7.28 -55.56
N VAL A 2 -0.92 6.33 -55.15
CA VAL A 2 -0.68 5.97 -53.74
C VAL A 2 0.34 6.97 -53.19
N VAL A 3 0.05 7.60 -52.06
CA VAL A 3 1.07 8.25 -51.23
C VAL A 3 0.81 7.84 -49.78
N GLN A 4 1.57 6.84 -49.34
CA GLN A 4 1.79 6.57 -47.92
C GLN A 4 2.81 7.59 -47.40
N LEU A 5 2.51 8.22 -46.27
CA LEU A 5 3.51 8.80 -45.38
C LEU A 5 3.30 8.22 -43.98
N GLN A 6 4.34 7.59 -43.47
CA GLN A 6 4.39 6.89 -42.19
C GLN A 6 4.40 7.85 -41.00
N GLN A 7 3.57 7.49 -40.01
CA GLN A 7 3.76 7.56 -38.55
C GLN A 7 4.10 8.91 -37.90
N GLY A 8 3.10 9.46 -37.19
CA GLY A 8 3.26 10.42 -36.10
C GLY A 8 2.52 9.95 -34.85
N GLY A 9 3.28 9.34 -33.93
CA GLY A 9 3.00 8.97 -32.53
C GLY A 9 1.60 9.16 -31.93
N ARG A 10 0.96 8.03 -31.64
CA ARG A 10 -0.11 7.85 -30.65
C ARG A 10 0.39 8.29 -29.25
N TRP A 11 -0.22 9.28 -28.64
CA TRP A 11 -0.13 9.50 -27.19
C TRP A 11 -1.51 9.34 -26.55
N HIS A 12 -2.06 8.13 -26.59
CA HIS A 12 -2.89 7.70 -25.48
C HIS A 12 -1.92 7.31 -24.37
N LYS A 13 -1.59 8.24 -23.48
CA LYS A 13 -1.17 7.85 -22.13
C LYS A 13 -2.38 7.14 -21.54
N GLU A 14 -2.39 5.82 -21.64
CA GLU A 14 -3.16 5.01 -20.71
C GLU A 14 -2.63 5.45 -19.33
N LYS A 15 -3.39 6.33 -18.65
CA LYS A 15 -3.16 6.59 -17.24
C LYS A 15 -3.24 5.22 -16.61
N VAL A 16 -2.10 4.64 -16.22
CA VAL A 16 -2.06 3.39 -15.48
C VAL A 16 -2.96 3.64 -14.28
N LYS A 17 -4.17 3.08 -14.32
CA LYS A 17 -5.09 3.17 -13.21
C LYS A 17 -4.47 2.33 -12.13
N LEU A 18 -3.87 3.00 -11.14
CA LEU A 18 -3.34 2.33 -9.98
C LEU A 18 -4.49 1.59 -9.31
N LYS A 19 -4.28 0.30 -9.05
CA LYS A 19 -5.24 -0.56 -8.37
C LYS A 19 -4.61 -1.08 -7.09
N ASN A 20 -5.40 -1.21 -6.03
CA ASN A 20 -4.97 -1.99 -4.87
C ASN A 20 -5.07 -3.49 -5.16
N ILE A 21 -4.63 -4.33 -4.22
CA ILE A 21 -4.67 -5.80 -4.40
C ILE A 21 -6.08 -6.37 -4.59
N ALA A 22 -7.14 -5.62 -4.27
CA ALA A 22 -8.53 -6.00 -4.51
C ALA A 22 -9.07 -5.55 -5.88
N GLY A 23 -8.32 -4.75 -6.63
CA GLY A 23 -8.73 -4.22 -7.94
C GLY A 23 -9.47 -2.87 -7.89
N ASN A 24 -9.55 -2.24 -6.71
CA ASN A 24 -10.20 -0.94 -6.54
C ASN A 24 -9.31 0.19 -7.08
N ASP A 25 -9.92 1.23 -7.66
CA ASP A 25 -9.19 2.40 -8.18
C ASP A 25 -8.55 3.19 -7.03
N VAL A 26 -7.23 3.34 -7.08
CA VAL A 26 -6.40 4.01 -6.07
C VAL A 26 -6.03 5.41 -6.55
N SER A 27 -6.14 6.39 -5.65
CA SER A 27 -5.60 7.73 -5.84
C SER A 27 -4.17 7.84 -5.33
N ILE A 28 -3.87 7.25 -4.17
CA ILE A 28 -2.55 7.31 -3.54
C ILE A 28 -2.22 5.95 -2.92
N PHE A 29 -1.12 5.34 -3.38
CA PHE A 29 -0.48 4.23 -2.69
C PHE A 29 0.23 4.76 -1.43
N LEU A 30 -0.02 4.15 -0.26
CA LEU A 30 0.68 4.50 0.97
C LEU A 30 1.78 3.49 1.29
N PHE A 31 1.41 2.23 1.50
CA PHE A 31 2.36 1.18 1.87
C PHE A 31 1.89 -0.21 1.45
N GLN A 32 2.84 -1.14 1.42
CA GLN A 32 2.65 -2.56 1.18
C GLN A 32 3.48 -3.39 2.14
N PHE A 33 2.97 -4.56 2.49
CA PHE A 33 3.74 -5.63 3.10
C PHE A 33 3.97 -6.70 2.03
N GLU A 34 5.23 -6.96 1.70
CA GLU A 34 5.64 -7.89 0.65
C GLU A 34 6.33 -9.12 1.23
N LEU A 35 5.99 -10.30 0.76
CA LEU A 35 6.70 -11.53 1.04
C LEU A 35 8.05 -11.54 0.33
N ARG A 36 9.14 -11.63 1.09
CA ARG A 36 10.52 -11.68 0.56
C ARG A 36 11.30 -12.82 1.18
N GLY A 37 11.48 -13.91 0.43
CA GLY A 37 12.11 -15.13 0.93
C GLY A 37 11.40 -15.64 2.18
N TYR A 38 12.11 -15.64 3.32
CA TYR A 38 11.54 -16.04 4.61
C TYR A 38 10.93 -14.88 5.41
N GLY A 39 11.05 -13.63 4.95
CA GLY A 39 10.62 -12.43 5.67
C GLY A 39 9.41 -11.74 5.05
N ILE A 40 9.06 -10.59 5.66
CA ILE A 40 8.08 -9.64 5.17
C ILE A 40 8.74 -8.28 5.17
N ASP A 41 8.79 -7.64 3.99
CA ASP A 41 9.28 -6.28 3.83
C ASP A 41 8.12 -5.29 3.91
N PHE A 42 8.38 -4.14 4.54
CA PHE A 42 7.47 -3.00 4.51
C PHE A 42 7.94 -2.03 3.42
N VAL A 43 7.14 -1.89 2.37
CA VAL A 43 7.39 -1.00 1.24
C VAL A 43 6.54 0.24 1.41
N LEU A 44 7.18 1.39 1.54
CA LEU A 44 6.52 2.68 1.69
C LEU A 44 6.53 3.43 0.35
N ASN A 45 5.51 4.25 0.11
CA ASN A 45 5.52 5.21 -1.00
C ASN A 45 6.79 6.08 -0.96
N GLU A 46 7.54 6.09 -2.06
CA GLU A 46 8.84 6.77 -2.16
C GLU A 46 8.76 8.28 -1.86
N ALA A 47 7.71 8.95 -2.34
CA ALA A 47 7.54 10.38 -2.09
C ALA A 47 7.24 10.68 -0.62
N ILE A 48 6.49 9.80 0.06
CA ILE A 48 6.23 9.94 1.50
C ILE A 48 7.49 9.60 2.29
N ALA A 49 8.24 8.58 1.87
CA ALA A 49 9.50 8.18 2.50
C ALA A 49 10.55 9.30 2.45
N ALA A 50 10.65 10.00 1.32
CA ALA A 50 11.57 11.13 1.14
C ALA A 50 11.24 12.33 2.07
N ASP A 51 9.96 12.50 2.39
CA ASP A 51 9.47 13.59 3.25
C ASP A 51 9.32 13.16 4.73
N MET A 52 9.74 11.95 5.09
CA MET A 52 9.52 11.36 6.41
C MET A 52 10.29 12.12 7.51
N TYR A 53 9.59 12.46 8.59
CA TYR A 53 10.19 13.05 9.78
C TYR A 53 10.62 11.96 10.77
N GLN A 54 11.75 12.17 11.45
CA GLN A 54 12.28 11.20 12.41
C GLN A 54 11.27 10.82 13.51
N ASP A 55 10.52 11.79 14.04
CA ASP A 55 9.52 11.56 15.09
C ASP A 55 8.32 10.73 14.61
N VAL A 56 8.00 10.79 13.32
CA VAL A 56 6.95 9.97 12.69
C VAL A 56 7.49 8.57 12.39
N ASP A 57 8.69 8.47 11.83
CA ASP A 57 9.36 7.19 11.52
C ASP A 57 9.51 6.32 12.79
N GLU A 58 9.95 6.93 13.91
CA GLU A 58 10.07 6.26 15.20
C GLU A 58 8.74 5.71 15.73
N LYS A 59 7.61 6.37 15.42
CA LYS A 59 6.26 5.91 15.80
C LYS A 59 5.72 4.81 14.87
N ILE A 60 6.11 4.82 13.60
CA ILE A 60 5.67 3.83 12.61
C ILE A 60 6.36 2.48 12.84
N LYS A 61 7.66 2.48 13.16
CA LYS A 61 8.45 1.25 13.35
C LYS A 61 7.81 0.18 14.23
N PRO A 62 7.33 0.47 15.47
CA PRO A 62 6.70 -0.55 16.30
C PRO A 62 5.39 -1.08 15.70
N LEU A 63 4.62 -0.25 14.99
CA LEU A 63 3.38 -0.68 14.30
C LEU A 63 3.71 -1.61 13.12
N VAL A 64 4.72 -1.25 12.32
CA VAL A 64 5.21 -2.10 11.22
C VAL A 64 5.69 -3.45 11.76
N HIS A 65 6.43 -3.45 12.87
CA HIS A 65 6.88 -4.68 13.51
C HIS A 65 5.71 -5.57 13.95
N ALA A 66 4.70 -5.01 14.63
CA ALA A 66 3.51 -5.74 15.06
C ALA A 66 2.72 -6.34 13.87
N CYS A 67 2.59 -5.57 12.78
CA CYS A 67 2.02 -6.06 11.53
C CYS A 67 2.83 -7.23 10.96
N CYS A 68 4.16 -7.11 10.87
CA CYS A 68 5.04 -8.17 10.37
C CYS A 68 4.95 -9.45 11.21
N GLU A 69 4.91 -9.37 12.54
CA GLU A 69 4.73 -10.53 13.41
C GLU A 69 3.40 -11.24 13.14
N THR A 70 2.33 -10.46 13.04
CA THR A 70 0.99 -10.99 12.80
C THR A 70 0.87 -11.61 11.42
N LEU A 71 1.32 -10.93 10.38
CA LEU A 71 1.32 -11.43 9.00
C LEU A 71 2.22 -12.66 8.81
N SER A 72 3.34 -12.73 9.53
CA SER A 72 4.28 -13.87 9.45
C SER A 72 3.65 -15.19 9.86
N ARG A 73 2.67 -15.17 10.77
CA ARG A 73 1.89 -16.37 11.17
C ARG A 73 1.04 -16.92 10.03
N TYR A 74 0.64 -16.09 9.08
CA TYR A 74 -0.29 -16.42 8.00
C TYR A 74 0.34 -16.41 6.60
N LYS A 75 1.62 -16.02 6.45
CA LYS A 75 2.27 -15.82 5.15
C LYS A 75 2.22 -17.02 4.20
N HIS A 76 2.26 -18.24 4.74
CA HIS A 76 2.19 -19.48 3.96
C HIS A 76 0.83 -19.73 3.30
N LEU A 77 -0.20 -18.99 3.72
CA LEU A 77 -1.56 -19.03 3.16
C LEU A 77 -1.80 -17.92 2.13
N SER A 78 -0.84 -17.00 1.96
CA SER A 78 -0.97 -15.92 0.97
C SER A 78 -0.80 -16.48 -0.45
N ILE A 79 -1.63 -16.00 -1.37
CA ILE A 79 -1.57 -16.35 -2.79
C ILE A 79 -0.90 -15.28 -3.67
N SER A 80 -0.34 -14.25 -3.04
CA SER A 80 0.30 -13.10 -3.69
C SER A 80 1.54 -12.70 -2.89
N ASN A 81 2.52 -12.12 -3.59
CA ASN A 81 3.69 -11.53 -2.95
C ASN A 81 3.29 -10.34 -2.06
N VAL A 82 2.31 -9.54 -2.47
CA VAL A 82 1.75 -8.51 -1.60
C VAL A 82 0.73 -9.16 -0.67
N ILE A 83 1.06 -9.25 0.62
CA ILE A 83 0.20 -9.88 1.63
C ILE A 83 -0.84 -8.90 2.20
N MET A 84 -0.48 -7.62 2.28
CA MET A 84 -1.34 -6.54 2.74
C MET A 84 -0.94 -5.22 2.05
N ASP A 85 -1.91 -4.39 1.69
CA ASP A 85 -1.65 -3.02 1.21
C ASP A 85 -2.57 -2.00 1.90
N GLY A 86 -2.09 -0.75 1.97
CA GLY A 86 -2.84 0.39 2.48
C GLY A 86 -2.83 1.51 1.44
N ASN A 87 -4.01 1.99 1.07
CA ASN A 87 -4.19 2.94 -0.02
C ASN A 87 -5.28 3.96 0.29
N PHE A 88 -5.18 5.16 -0.30
CA PHE A 88 -6.35 6.01 -0.50
C PHE A 88 -7.00 5.69 -1.85
N LEU A 89 -8.31 5.45 -1.84
CA LEU A 89 -9.10 5.24 -3.03
C LEU A 89 -9.36 6.56 -3.76
N VAL A 90 -9.84 6.49 -5.00
CA VAL A 90 -10.33 7.67 -5.73
C VAL A 90 -11.50 8.38 -5.06
N THR A 91 -12.20 7.70 -4.16
CA THR A 91 -13.26 8.27 -3.30
C THR A 91 -12.70 9.14 -2.17
N GLY A 92 -11.40 9.07 -1.90
CA GLY A 92 -10.75 9.69 -0.75
C GLY A 92 -10.75 8.83 0.52
N GLU A 93 -11.38 7.66 0.48
CA GLU A 93 -11.42 6.73 1.60
C GLU A 93 -10.09 5.97 1.73
N PHE A 94 -9.66 5.75 2.97
CA PHE A 94 -8.55 4.86 3.27
C PHE A 94 -9.05 3.40 3.27
N GLU A 95 -8.35 2.53 2.56
CA GLU A 95 -8.65 1.10 2.51
C GLU A 95 -7.38 0.28 2.77
N VAL A 96 -7.52 -0.74 3.63
CA VAL A 96 -6.51 -1.78 3.85
C VAL A 96 -7.07 -3.08 3.32
N MET A 97 -6.34 -3.72 2.41
CA MET A 97 -6.71 -5.03 1.90
C MET A 97 -5.67 -6.07 2.27
N LEU A 98 -6.13 -7.30 2.49
CA LEU A 98 -5.30 -8.49 2.60
C LEU A 98 -5.33 -9.27 1.28
N SER A 99 -4.29 -10.06 1.03
CA SER A 99 -4.27 -11.03 -0.06
C SER A 99 -5.57 -11.84 -0.09
N LYS A 100 -6.10 -12.08 -1.30
CA LYS A 100 -7.45 -12.62 -1.48
C LYS A 100 -7.64 -13.92 -0.70
N GLY A 101 -8.68 -13.96 0.13
CA GLY A 101 -9.02 -15.12 0.96
C GLY A 101 -8.19 -15.24 2.25
N LEU A 102 -7.09 -14.51 2.42
CA LEU A 102 -6.24 -14.60 3.60
C LEU A 102 -6.98 -14.19 4.88
N GLY A 103 -7.79 -13.15 4.79
CA GLY A 103 -8.54 -12.58 5.92
C GLY A 103 -9.53 -13.52 6.61
N ARG A 104 -9.85 -14.70 6.04
CA ARG A 104 -10.71 -15.72 6.66
C ARG A 104 -9.97 -16.62 7.65
N HIS A 105 -8.64 -16.62 7.60
CA HIS A 105 -7.80 -17.48 8.44
C HIS A 105 -7.42 -16.82 9.77
N PHE A 106 -7.53 -15.49 9.85
CA PHE A 106 -7.22 -14.76 11.07
C PHE A 106 -8.26 -14.99 12.16
N ARG A 107 -7.80 -15.07 13.41
CA ARG A 107 -8.68 -14.90 14.57
C ARG A 107 -9.20 -13.47 14.61
N HIS A 108 -10.44 -13.28 15.06
CA HIS A 108 -11.12 -11.98 15.04
C HIS A 108 -10.28 -10.86 15.67
N GLN A 109 -9.81 -11.06 16.91
CA GLN A 109 -9.04 -10.07 17.64
C GLN A 109 -7.69 -9.74 17.00
N GLU A 110 -7.03 -10.71 16.38
CA GLU A 110 -5.75 -10.48 15.68
C GLU A 110 -5.98 -9.66 14.41
N LYS A 111 -7.06 -9.95 13.69
CA LYS A 111 -7.45 -9.22 12.47
C LYS A 111 -7.80 -7.76 12.79
N GLU A 112 -8.57 -7.52 13.85
CA GLU A 112 -8.91 -6.17 14.30
C GLU A 112 -7.66 -5.37 14.68
N ARG A 113 -6.74 -5.97 15.45
CA ARG A 113 -5.48 -5.32 15.82
C ARG A 113 -4.62 -5.01 14.60
N LEU A 114 -4.48 -5.96 13.67
CA LEU A 114 -3.74 -5.75 12.42
C LEU A 114 -4.29 -4.56 11.62
N PHE A 115 -5.62 -4.46 11.47
CA PHE A 115 -6.22 -3.33 10.76
C PHE A 115 -6.12 -2.02 11.54
N GLN A 116 -6.19 -2.07 12.87
CA GLN A 116 -5.99 -0.88 13.71
C GLN A 116 -4.56 -0.36 13.60
N ASP A 117 -3.55 -1.25 13.61
CA ASP A 117 -2.15 -0.87 13.42
C ASP A 117 -1.91 -0.32 12.01
N ALA A 118 -2.47 -0.94 10.98
CA ALA A 118 -2.42 -0.44 9.60
C ALA A 118 -3.07 0.94 9.45
N LYS A 119 -4.20 1.18 10.14
CA LYS A 119 -4.84 2.50 10.20
C LYS A 119 -3.96 3.52 10.91
N ASN A 120 -3.35 3.16 12.04
CA ASN A 120 -2.46 4.05 12.79
C ASN A 120 -1.23 4.44 11.94
N ILE A 121 -0.69 3.51 11.15
CA ILE A 121 0.36 3.81 10.16
C ILE A 121 -0.15 4.84 9.16
N ALA A 122 -1.32 4.62 8.56
CA ALA A 122 -1.89 5.54 7.58
C ALA A 122 -2.16 6.95 8.16
N ASP A 123 -2.67 7.04 9.39
CA ASP A 123 -2.89 8.31 10.08
C ASP A 123 -1.56 9.07 10.27
N LEU A 124 -0.48 8.38 10.62
CA LEU A 124 0.87 8.96 10.73
C LEU A 124 1.42 9.42 9.37
N LEU A 125 1.22 8.63 8.31
CA LEU A 125 1.62 9.02 6.95
C LEU A 125 0.82 10.23 6.43
N ALA A 126 -0.45 10.34 6.80
CA ALA A 126 -1.27 11.50 6.46
C ALA A 126 -0.73 12.80 7.09
N VAL A 127 -0.15 12.73 8.30
CA VAL A 127 0.55 13.89 8.90
C VAL A 127 1.74 14.32 8.04
N VAL A 128 2.51 13.37 7.50
CA VAL A 128 3.64 13.67 6.60
C VAL A 128 3.15 14.38 5.34
N MET A 129 2.11 13.84 4.72
CA MET A 129 1.50 14.39 3.50
C MET A 129 0.94 15.80 3.72
N ASN A 130 0.25 16.05 4.84
CA ASN A 130 -0.34 17.36 5.15
C ASN A 130 0.71 18.44 5.43
N ARG A 131 1.86 18.09 6.02
CA ARG A 131 2.93 19.06 6.25
C ARG A 131 3.62 19.46 4.94
N ARG A 132 3.69 18.55 3.97
CA ARG A 132 4.23 18.84 2.63
C ARG A 132 3.39 19.89 1.90
N THR A 133 2.06 19.81 2.01
CA THR A 133 1.15 20.75 1.31
C THR A 133 1.13 22.15 1.91
N GLN A 134 1.72 22.35 3.10
CA GLN A 134 1.85 23.66 3.76
C GLN A 134 3.18 24.38 3.49
N LYS A 135 4.11 23.75 2.76
CA LYS A 135 5.34 24.40 2.27
C LYS A 135 5.15 24.89 0.85
#